data_AF-A0A7K3YE27-F1
#
_entry.id   AF-A0A7K3YE27-F1
#
_cell.length_a   1.000
_cell.length_b   1.000
_cell.length_c   1.000
_cell.angle_alpha   90.00
_cell.angle_beta   90.00
_cell.angle_gamma   90.00
#
_symmetry.space_group_name_H-M   'P 1'
#
loop_
_entity.id
_entity.type
_entity.pdbx_description
1 polymer ?
#
loop_
_entity_poly.entity_id
_entity_poly.type
_entity_poly.pdbx_seq_one_letter_code
_entity_poly.pdbx_strand_id
1 'polypeptide(L)'
;MDLNFCRHYTGDGTPPSNRFCRSCPEEDCDRLWQRVIRLARTNDGAPVPLPGTRAVLSPNLKNPDFVRLQVNCRWGLPKEDFLHYIATGHAKMGRRGQRSDPRASPSCTRQEPYVQAIIELLGGMDIPEIRAVREVQGR
;
A
#
# COMPACT_ATOMS: atom_id res chain seq x y z
N MET A 1 -13.15 -5.50 -5.95
CA MET A 1 -12.10 -5.57 -4.96
C MET A 1 -11.86 -7.03 -4.62
N ASP A 2 -10.67 -7.41 -4.16
CA ASP A 2 -10.47 -8.69 -3.47
C ASP A 2 -11.34 -8.72 -2.20
N LEU A 3 -12.45 -9.45 -2.23
CA LEU A 3 -13.36 -9.54 -1.09
C LEU A 3 -12.75 -10.33 0.08
N ASN A 4 -11.80 -11.22 -0.18
CA ASN A 4 -11.11 -11.96 0.89
C ASN A 4 -10.20 -11.02 1.68
N PHE A 5 -9.48 -10.12 0.98
CA PHE A 5 -8.74 -9.05 1.64
C PHE A 5 -9.67 -8.17 2.47
N CYS A 6 -10.79 -7.71 1.88
CA CYS A 6 -11.74 -6.83 2.57
C CYS A 6 -12.34 -7.43 3.85
N ARG A 7 -12.46 -8.75 3.98
CA ARG A 7 -13.04 -9.41 5.15
C ARG A 7 -12.36 -9.00 6.47
N HIS A 8 -11.08 -8.65 6.43
CA HIS A 8 -10.28 -8.26 7.59
C HIS A 8 -10.20 -6.74 7.82
N TYR A 9 -10.92 -5.95 7.02
CA TYR A 9 -10.87 -4.50 7.01
C TYR A 9 -12.28 -3.91 7.18
N THR A 10 -12.38 -2.70 7.72
CA THR A 10 -13.64 -1.96 7.77
C THR A 10 -14.03 -1.55 6.35
N GLY A 11 -15.07 -2.20 5.82
CA GLY A 11 -15.55 -2.02 4.46
C GLY A 11 -15.77 -3.33 3.74
N ASP A 12 -16.73 -3.36 2.83
CA ASP A 12 -17.06 -4.53 2.00
C ASP A 12 -16.47 -4.46 0.58
N GLY A 13 -15.77 -3.36 0.24
CA GLY A 13 -15.22 -3.13 -1.09
C GLY A 13 -16.29 -2.99 -2.19
N THR A 14 -17.55 -2.83 -1.79
CA THR A 14 -18.73 -2.78 -2.64
C THR A 14 -19.28 -1.35 -2.68
N PRO A 15 -19.36 -0.70 -3.86
CA PRO A 15 -20.14 0.53 -3.98
C PRO A 15 -21.65 0.25 -3.84
N PRO A 16 -22.45 1.14 -3.22
CA PRO A 16 -22.07 2.48 -2.73
C PRO A 16 -21.56 2.50 -1.28
N SER A 17 -21.66 1.40 -0.53
CA SER A 17 -21.36 1.30 0.90
C SER A 17 -19.89 1.58 1.23
N ASN A 18 -18.97 0.91 0.56
CA ASN A 18 -17.56 1.24 0.65
C ASN A 18 -16.78 0.78 -0.59
N ARG A 19 -16.31 1.74 -1.41
CA ARG A 19 -15.52 1.39 -2.60
C ARG A 19 -14.12 0.87 -2.29
N PHE A 20 -13.61 1.00 -1.05
CA PHE A 20 -12.21 0.78 -0.69
C PHE A 20 -12.05 0.22 0.74
N CYS A 21 -11.39 -0.92 0.90
CA CYS A 21 -11.15 -1.56 2.19
C CYS A 21 -9.87 -1.00 2.84
N ARG A 22 -9.87 0.30 3.13
CA ARG A 22 -8.68 1.08 3.56
C ARG A 22 -8.36 0.99 5.05
N SER A 23 -9.38 0.68 5.84
CA SER A 23 -9.34 0.82 7.28
C SER A 23 -9.10 -0.54 7.90
N CYS A 24 -7.83 -0.83 8.18
CA CYS A 24 -7.49 -1.96 9.05
C CYS A 24 -7.89 -1.57 10.49
N PRO A 25 -8.69 -2.38 11.20
CA PRO A 25 -9.07 -2.08 12.58
C PRO A 25 -7.89 -2.27 13.57
N GLU A 26 -6.85 -3.00 13.17
CA GLU A 26 -5.72 -3.36 14.03
C GLU A 26 -4.58 -2.33 13.98
N GLU A 27 -3.93 -2.11 15.13
CA GLU A 27 -2.84 -1.14 15.29
C GLU A 27 -1.59 -1.49 14.48
N ASP A 28 -1.34 -2.77 14.19
CA ASP A 28 -0.17 -3.22 13.44
C ASP A 28 -0.13 -2.64 12.02
N CYS A 29 -1.29 -2.51 11.39
CA CYS A 29 -1.43 -1.87 10.08
C CYS A 29 -1.02 -0.39 10.11
N ASP A 30 -1.40 0.33 11.16
CA ASP A 30 -0.98 1.72 11.36
C ASP A 30 0.50 1.81 11.67
N ARG A 31 1.02 0.92 12.50
CA ARG A 31 2.44 0.88 12.88
C ARG A 31 3.34 0.66 11.66
N LEU A 32 2.99 -0.29 10.79
CA LEU A 32 3.70 -0.53 9.53
C LEU A 32 3.60 0.69 8.61
N TRP A 33 2.42 1.29 8.48
CA TRP A 33 2.23 2.47 7.65
C TRP A 33 3.02 3.69 8.16
N GLN A 34 3.10 3.90 9.47
CA GLN A 34 3.94 4.94 10.07
C GLN A 34 5.43 4.74 9.79
N ARG A 35 5.89 3.50 9.57
CA ARG A 35 7.27 3.25 9.08
C ARG A 35 7.45 3.72 7.64
N VAL A 36 6.46 3.49 6.77
CA VAL A 36 6.47 4.00 5.38
C VAL A 36 6.49 5.54 5.37
N ILE A 37 5.70 6.18 6.21
CA ILE A 37 5.69 7.65 6.33
C ILE A 37 7.04 8.17 6.85
N ARG A 38 7.62 7.50 7.87
CA ARG A 38 8.95 7.84 8.39
C ARG A 38 10.01 7.69 7.32
N LEU A 39 10.02 6.58 6.59
CA LEU A 39 10.90 6.35 5.45
C LEU A 39 10.79 7.50 4.44
N ALA A 40 9.58 7.92 4.08
CA ALA A 40 9.39 9.03 3.15
C ALA A 40 10.00 10.36 3.64
N ARG A 41 10.33 10.49 4.93
CA ARG A 41 10.91 11.70 5.57
C ARG A 41 12.41 11.58 5.86
N THR A 42 13.06 10.44 5.68
CA THR A 42 14.43 10.20 6.18
C THR A 42 15.53 11.00 5.48
N ASN A 43 15.27 11.57 4.30
CA ASN A 43 16.27 12.27 3.50
C ASN A 43 16.20 13.80 3.70
N ASP A 44 16.12 14.26 4.96
CA ASP A 44 16.07 15.68 5.34
C ASP A 44 15.01 16.51 4.58
N GLY A 45 13.86 15.88 4.31
CA GLY A 45 12.76 16.49 3.54
C GLY A 45 12.92 16.41 2.01
N ALA A 46 14.06 15.96 1.50
CA ALA A 46 14.22 15.60 0.11
C ALA A 46 13.53 14.25 -0.21
N PRO A 47 13.10 14.02 -1.46
CA PRO A 47 12.53 12.74 -1.86
C PRO A 47 13.54 11.58 -1.71
N VAL A 48 13.05 10.41 -1.29
CA VAL A 48 13.84 9.18 -1.15
C VAL A 48 13.80 8.39 -2.48
N PRO A 49 14.94 8.04 -3.09
CA PRO A 49 14.95 7.23 -4.29
C PRO A 49 14.47 5.79 -4.00
N LEU A 50 13.59 5.27 -4.85
CA LEU A 50 13.11 3.89 -4.74
C LEU A 50 14.00 2.94 -5.57
N PRO A 51 14.66 1.95 -4.94
CA PRO A 51 15.59 1.05 -5.62
C PRO A 51 14.89 0.28 -6.76
N GLY A 52 15.65 -0.02 -7.82
CA GLY A 52 15.11 -0.73 -9.00
C GLY A 52 14.09 0.07 -9.83
N THR A 53 13.81 1.32 -9.48
CA THR A 53 12.90 2.20 -10.21
C THR A 53 13.51 3.57 -10.47
N ARG A 54 12.86 4.39 -11.30
CA ARG A 54 13.18 5.82 -11.46
C ARG A 54 12.34 6.71 -10.53
N ALA A 55 11.57 6.11 -9.62
CA ALA A 55 10.64 6.84 -8.79
C ALA A 55 11.31 7.33 -7.51
N VAL A 56 10.79 8.44 -7.00
CA VAL A 56 11.11 8.94 -5.67
C VAL A 56 9.86 8.94 -4.80
N LEU A 57 10.08 8.77 -3.49
CA LEU A 57 9.09 8.73 -2.44
C LEU A 57 9.17 10.00 -1.59
N SER A 58 8.02 10.60 -1.27
CA SER A 58 7.94 11.75 -0.36
C SER A 58 6.64 11.71 0.45
N PRO A 59 6.56 12.37 1.63
CA PRO A 59 5.37 12.30 2.46
C PRO A 59 4.24 13.11 1.84
N ASN A 60 2.99 12.70 2.06
CA ASN A 60 1.84 13.56 1.78
C ASN A 60 1.39 14.29 3.04
N LEU A 61 1.83 15.54 3.21
CA LEU A 61 1.54 16.34 4.40
C LEU A 61 0.04 16.64 4.61
N LYS A 62 -0.77 16.56 3.53
CA LYS A 62 -2.21 16.83 3.60
C LYS A 62 -3.05 15.60 3.99
N ASN A 63 -2.55 14.41 3.69
CA ASN A 63 -3.27 13.16 3.96
C ASN A 63 -2.25 12.06 4.28
N PRO A 64 -2.11 11.67 5.57
CA PRO A 64 -1.12 10.69 5.99
C PRO A 64 -1.44 9.28 5.48
N ASP A 65 -2.65 8.98 5.01
CA ASP A 65 -2.99 7.68 4.41
C ASP A 65 -2.39 7.49 3.01
N PHE A 66 -1.64 8.48 2.52
CA PHE A 66 -0.97 8.44 1.24
C PHE A 66 0.49 8.82 1.38
N VAL A 67 1.34 8.17 0.59
CA VAL A 67 2.66 8.69 0.25
C VAL A 67 2.68 9.14 -1.20
N ARG A 68 3.55 10.08 -1.53
CA ARG A 68 3.70 10.62 -2.88
C ARG A 68 4.81 9.87 -3.60
N LEU A 69 4.49 9.38 -4.78
CA LEU A 69 5.44 8.81 -5.72
C LEU A 69 5.60 9.77 -6.90
N GLN A 70 6.81 9.88 -7.42
CA GLN A 70 7.10 10.73 -8.57
C GLN A 70 8.18 10.12 -9.46
N VAL A 71 7.93 10.07 -10.77
CA VAL A 71 8.95 9.85 -11.81
C VAL A 71 8.96 11.10 -12.69
N ASN A 72 8.04 11.17 -13.65
CA ASN A 72 7.78 12.37 -14.47
C ASN A 72 6.50 13.07 -14.02
N CYS A 73 5.51 12.29 -13.59
CA CYS A 73 4.28 12.76 -12.97
C CYS A 73 4.28 12.38 -11.49
N ARG A 74 3.47 13.08 -10.71
CA ARG A 74 3.28 12.82 -9.28
C ARG A 74 1.95 12.13 -9.06
N TRP A 75 1.94 11.03 -8.30
CA TRP A 75 0.72 10.32 -7.89
C TRP A 75 0.81 9.86 -6.44
N GLY A 76 -0.31 9.41 -5.88
CA GLY A 76 -0.38 8.88 -4.53
C GLY A 76 -0.36 7.36 -4.52
N LEU A 77 0.40 6.77 -3.59
CA LEU A 77 0.24 5.39 -3.16
C LEU A 77 -0.60 5.41 -1.87
N PRO A 78 -1.85 4.90 -1.90
CA PRO A 78 -2.64 4.77 -0.68
C PRO A 78 -2.12 3.63 0.19
N LYS A 79 -2.30 3.78 1.51
CA LYS A 79 -2.09 2.73 2.53
C LYS A 79 -2.75 1.40 2.12
N GLU A 80 -3.95 1.47 1.56
CA GLU A 80 -4.72 0.30 1.09
C GLU A 80 -3.99 -0.54 0.05
N ASP A 81 -3.45 0.07 -1.01
CA ASP A 81 -2.74 -0.67 -2.06
C ASP A 81 -1.44 -1.27 -1.53
N PHE A 82 -0.78 -0.58 -0.61
CA PHE A 82 0.40 -1.10 0.09
C PHE A 82 0.04 -2.33 0.92
N LEU A 83 -0.98 -2.24 1.78
CA LEU A 83 -1.44 -3.36 2.61
C LEU A 83 -1.99 -4.53 1.78
N HIS A 84 -2.66 -4.25 0.67
CA HIS A 84 -3.11 -5.28 -0.27
C HIS A 84 -1.94 -6.07 -0.86
N TYR A 85 -0.86 -5.37 -1.22
CA TYR A 85 0.35 -6.04 -1.70
C TYR A 85 0.98 -6.90 -0.60
N ILE A 86 1.00 -6.43 0.66
CA ILE A 86 1.48 -7.25 1.80
C ILE A 86 0.67 -8.55 1.92
N ALA A 87 -0.66 -8.48 1.76
CA ALA A 87 -1.54 -9.64 1.88
C ALA A 87 -1.38 -10.66 0.74
N THR A 88 -1.19 -10.17 -0.49
CA THR A 88 -1.35 -10.99 -1.70
C THR A 88 -0.04 -11.24 -2.45
N GLY A 89 1.02 -10.49 -2.12
CA GLY A 89 2.28 -10.46 -2.87
C GLY A 89 2.17 -9.78 -4.23
N HIS A 90 1.00 -9.26 -4.59
CA HIS A 90 0.72 -8.68 -5.90
C HIS A 90 -0.23 -7.47 -5.79
N ALA A 91 -0.11 -6.54 -6.72
CA ALA A 91 -0.98 -5.37 -6.85
C ALA A 91 -1.06 -4.99 -8.34
N LYS A 92 -1.34 -5.99 -9.20
CA LYS A 92 -1.37 -5.78 -10.65
C LYS A 92 -2.40 -4.72 -10.99
N MET A 93 -2.16 -3.97 -12.05
CA MET A 93 -3.11 -2.98 -12.51
C MET A 93 -4.44 -3.66 -12.89
N GLY A 94 -5.48 -3.42 -12.10
CA GLY A 94 -6.82 -3.91 -12.38
C GLY A 94 -7.43 -3.22 -13.61
N ARG A 95 -8.19 -3.97 -14.43
CA ARG A 95 -9.02 -3.40 -15.51
C ARG A 95 -10.45 -3.14 -15.02
N ARG A 96 -11.17 -2.20 -15.66
CA ARG A 96 -12.62 -2.05 -15.44
C ARG A 96 -13.30 -3.40 -15.72
N GLY A 97 -14.01 -3.94 -14.73
CA GLY A 97 -14.63 -5.27 -14.79
C GLY A 97 -13.90 -6.37 -14.00
N GLN A 98 -12.60 -6.19 -13.70
CA GLN A 98 -11.82 -7.15 -12.90
C GLN A 98 -11.85 -6.82 -11.41
N ARG A 99 -12.96 -6.26 -10.92
CA ARG A 99 -13.05 -5.89 -9.52
C ARG A 99 -12.92 -7.14 -8.65
N SER A 100 -13.56 -8.25 -8.98
CA SER A 100 -13.49 -9.49 -8.19
C SER A 100 -12.14 -10.25 -8.31
N ASP A 101 -11.17 -9.77 -9.10
CA ASP A 101 -9.87 -10.44 -9.22
C ASP A 101 -8.98 -10.10 -8.01
N PRO A 102 -8.60 -11.09 -7.18
CA PRO A 102 -7.77 -10.86 -6.00
C PRO A 102 -6.34 -10.41 -6.32
N ARG A 103 -5.91 -10.52 -7.58
CA ARG A 103 -4.59 -10.07 -8.04
C ARG A 103 -4.60 -8.62 -8.51
N ALA A 104 -5.77 -8.02 -8.65
CA ALA A 104 -5.93 -6.65 -9.11
C ALA A 104 -5.88 -5.66 -7.92
N SER A 105 -5.08 -4.60 -8.08
CA SER A 105 -5.02 -3.50 -7.10
C SER A 105 -6.41 -2.89 -6.88
N PRO A 106 -6.80 -2.63 -5.62
CA PRO A 106 -8.02 -1.90 -5.25
C PRO A 106 -8.20 -0.57 -5.99
N SER A 107 -7.11 0.19 -6.19
CA SER A 107 -7.15 1.48 -6.90
C SER A 107 -7.07 1.36 -8.42
N CYS A 108 -6.89 0.16 -8.98
CA CYS A 108 -6.69 -0.09 -10.41
C CYS A 108 -5.46 0.66 -10.98
N THR A 109 -4.43 0.86 -10.16
CA THR A 109 -3.18 1.53 -10.58
C THR A 109 -2.00 0.56 -10.50
N ARG A 110 -0.95 0.80 -11.31
CA ARG A 110 0.26 -0.03 -11.32
C ARG A 110 1.17 0.39 -10.18
N GLN A 111 1.07 -0.27 -9.02
CA GLN A 111 1.83 0.09 -7.82
C GLN A 111 2.95 -0.90 -7.46
N GLU A 112 2.88 -2.15 -7.96
CA GLU A 112 3.81 -3.25 -7.59
C GLU A 112 5.29 -2.87 -7.52
N PRO A 113 5.92 -2.31 -8.57
CA PRO A 113 7.38 -2.06 -8.52
C PRO A 113 7.74 -1.04 -7.43
N TYR A 114 6.84 -0.11 -7.12
CA TYR A 114 7.09 0.91 -6.10
C TYR A 114 6.86 0.35 -4.69
N VAL A 115 5.83 -0.48 -4.51
CA VAL A 115 5.59 -1.15 -3.22
C VAL A 115 6.72 -2.12 -2.89
N GLN A 116 7.20 -2.89 -3.86
CA GLN A 116 8.38 -3.75 -3.71
C GLN A 116 9.61 -2.97 -3.25
N ALA A 117 9.91 -1.85 -3.93
CA ALA A 117 11.04 -1.01 -3.59
C ALA A 117 10.91 -0.39 -2.18
N ILE A 118 9.69 -0.01 -1.76
CA ILE A 118 9.44 0.46 -0.40
C ILE A 118 9.71 -0.65 0.62
N ILE A 119 9.22 -1.87 0.37
CA ILE A 119 9.43 -3.02 1.25
C ILE A 119 10.92 -3.35 1.39
N GLU A 120 11.67 -3.30 0.28
CA GLU A 120 13.12 -3.49 0.28
C GLU A 120 13.80 -2.46 1.19
N LEU A 121 13.44 -1.17 1.06
CA LEU A 121 13.95 -0.11 1.93
C LEU A 121 13.55 -0.26 3.40
N LEU A 122 12.42 -0.91 3.70
CA LEU A 122 12.01 -1.22 5.06
C LEU A 122 12.77 -2.40 5.68
N GLY A 123 13.54 -3.17 4.88
CA GLY A 123 14.28 -4.36 5.32
C GLY A 123 13.72 -5.68 4.80
N GLY A 124 12.81 -5.67 3.83
CA GLY A 124 12.25 -6.85 3.19
C GLY A 124 10.94 -7.35 3.79
N MET A 125 10.39 -8.42 3.19
CA MET A 125 9.09 -9.01 3.58
C MET A 125 9.09 -9.70 4.94
N ASP A 126 10.27 -10.01 5.48
CA ASP A 126 10.43 -10.80 6.70
C ASP A 126 10.54 -9.97 7.98
N ILE A 127 10.45 -8.64 7.88
CA ILE A 127 10.48 -7.79 9.07
C ILE A 127 9.28 -8.06 9.99
N PRO A 128 9.44 -7.93 11.31
CA PRO A 128 8.38 -8.24 12.27
C PRO A 128 7.07 -7.51 12.01
N GLU A 129 7.12 -6.25 11.56
CA GLU A 129 5.92 -5.45 11.29
C GLU A 129 5.11 -5.96 10.10
N ILE A 130 5.77 -6.49 9.06
CA ILE A 130 5.07 -7.09 7.92
C ILE A 130 4.46 -8.43 8.33
N ARG A 131 5.15 -9.22 9.15
CA ARG A 131 4.62 -10.48 9.69
C ARG A 131 3.37 -10.25 10.55
N ALA A 132 3.41 -9.29 11.47
CA ALA A 132 2.26 -8.93 12.30
C ALA A 132 1.04 -8.51 11.45
N VAL A 133 1.26 -7.69 10.42
CA VAL A 133 0.17 -7.31 9.49
C VAL A 133 -0.37 -8.51 8.71
N ARG A 134 0.49 -9.45 8.29
CA ARG A 134 0.03 -10.66 7.61
C ARG A 134 -0.81 -11.55 8.50
N GLU A 135 -0.49 -11.67 9.79
CA GLU A 135 -1.31 -12.40 10.76
C GLU A 135 -2.73 -11.80 10.86
N VAL A 136 -2.84 -10.47 10.94
CA VAL A 136 -4.13 -9.75 10.90
C VAL A 136 -4.91 -10.03 9.62
N GLN A 137 -4.20 -10.15 8.49
CA GLN A 137 -4.76 -10.44 7.18
C GLN A 137 -5.07 -11.93 6.95
N GLY A 138 -4.74 -12.82 7.90
CA GLY A 138 -4.87 -14.26 7.76
C GLY A 138 -3.91 -14.89 6.73
N ARG A 139 -2.67 -14.41 6.66
CA ARG A 139 -1.65 -14.72 5.63
C ARG A 139 -0.32 -15.18 6.18
#